data_AF-E9I4D9-F1
#
_entry.id   AF-E9I4D9-F1
#
_cell.length_a   1.000
_cell.length_b   1.000
_cell.length_c   1.000
_cell.angle_alpha   90.00
_cell.angle_beta   90.00
_cell.angle_gamma   90.00
#
_symmetry.space_group_name_H-M   'P 1'
#
loop_
_entity.id
_entity.type
_entity.pdbx_description
1 polymer ?
#
loop_
_entity_poly.entity_id
_entity_poly.type
_entity_poly.pdbx_seq_one_letter_code
_entity_poly.pdbx_strand_id
1 'polypeptide(L)'
;MVSKVPSVFEEDNSASNLELASKLTIINFLLSRAGLEDKFLSLFLSNERPELEDQKQMLMVQSASNQCQIRDLEDRILYVLSSSRGNILEDETATKTLYSSKGLSYITSEGISVKQKEIQKSEQEIDQVRESYRSVSSHAASLYSCIGQLRHLNKVYQFSLPWFLSLFTNAIVASQTSLSISERIVYVNEHFTRTLHHSICWALFNVDRQLFTVLLAFAALRSTSNVQQETIDRLYAEKPLPPSHWIGPSWIDNNS
;
A
#
# COMPACT_ATOMS: atom_id res chain seq x y z
N MET A 1 14.18 15.36 -18.35
CA MET A 1 14.68 15.98 -17.10
C MET A 1 14.51 14.99 -15.97
N VAL A 2 15.49 14.10 -15.78
CA VAL A 2 15.53 13.20 -14.62
C VAL A 2 16.33 13.94 -13.56
N SER A 3 15.63 14.62 -12.66
CA SER A 3 16.23 15.14 -11.44
C SER A 3 16.70 13.94 -10.63
N LYS A 4 18.01 13.70 -10.68
CA LYS A 4 18.72 12.76 -9.83
C LYS A 4 18.49 13.24 -8.39
N VAL A 5 17.54 12.63 -7.67
CA VAL A 5 17.37 12.88 -6.23
C VAL A 5 18.71 12.52 -5.60
N PRO A 6 19.44 13.49 -5.02
CA PRO A 6 20.72 13.20 -4.40
C PRO A 6 20.49 12.23 -3.24
N SER A 7 21.32 11.19 -3.15
CA SER A 7 21.41 10.25 -2.04
C SER A 7 21.98 10.91 -0.78
N VAL A 8 21.49 12.10 -0.43
CA VAL A 8 21.99 12.97 0.66
C VAL A 8 21.29 12.68 1.99
N PHE A 9 20.23 11.87 2.00
CA PHE A 9 19.39 11.68 3.20
C PHE A 9 19.56 10.34 3.91
N GLU A 10 20.55 9.53 3.56
CA GLU A 10 20.83 8.26 4.27
C GLU A 10 21.98 8.32 5.26
N GLU A 11 22.78 9.39 5.27
CA GLU A 11 23.86 9.57 6.23
C GLU A 11 23.73 10.94 6.90
N ASP A 12 23.84 10.93 8.23
CA ASP A 12 23.96 12.06 9.15
C ASP A 12 22.69 12.77 9.65
N ASN A 13 22.27 12.30 10.83
CA ASN A 13 21.47 13.01 11.82
C ASN A 13 22.29 14.19 12.42
N SER A 14 22.74 15.11 11.56
CA SER A 14 23.53 16.29 11.92
C SER A 14 22.68 17.56 11.92
N ALA A 15 23.03 18.50 12.82
CA ALA A 15 22.34 19.78 13.06
C ALA A 15 22.02 20.61 11.79
N SER A 16 22.71 20.34 10.68
CA SER A 16 22.46 20.84 9.32
C SER A 16 21.01 20.67 8.87
N ASN A 17 20.36 19.57 9.23
CA ASN A 17 18.97 19.30 8.88
C ASN A 17 17.98 20.24 9.59
N LEU A 18 18.32 20.78 10.77
CA LEU A 18 17.41 21.64 11.53
C LEU A 18 17.33 23.05 10.96
N GLU A 19 18.46 23.63 10.59
CA GLU A 19 18.55 24.91 9.87
C GLU A 19 17.77 24.86 8.55
N LEU A 20 17.94 23.78 7.78
CA LEU A 20 17.24 23.57 6.51
C LEU A 20 15.75 23.32 6.71
N ALA A 21 15.34 22.50 7.68
CA ALA A 21 13.94 22.23 7.99
C ALA A 21 13.19 23.47 8.51
N SER A 22 13.90 24.45 9.10
CA SER A 22 13.29 25.73 9.51
C SER A 22 12.97 26.65 8.33
N LYS A 23 13.70 26.52 7.22
CA LYS A 23 13.60 27.38 6.03
C LYS A 23 12.83 26.70 4.88
N LEU A 24 12.80 25.36 4.86
CA LEU A 24 12.24 24.55 3.79
C LEU A 24 11.34 23.46 4.35
N THR A 25 10.23 23.19 3.65
CA THR A 25 9.38 22.03 3.95
C THR A 25 9.98 20.76 3.33
N ILE A 26 10.43 19.83 4.18
CA ILE A 26 10.92 18.52 3.75
C ILE A 26 9.73 17.59 3.54
N ILE A 27 9.64 16.97 2.36
CA ILE A 27 8.58 16.00 2.02
C ILE A 27 9.22 14.62 1.89
N ASN A 28 8.73 13.66 2.69
CA ASN A 28 9.20 12.29 2.65
C ASN A 28 8.41 11.48 1.59
N PHE A 29 9.10 11.03 0.54
CA PHE A 29 8.53 10.16 -0.49
C PHE A 29 8.82 8.67 -0.27
N LEU A 30 9.36 8.29 0.90
CA LEU A 30 9.51 6.89 1.25
C LEU A 30 8.15 6.23 1.38
N LEU A 31 7.94 5.18 0.60
CA LEU A 31 6.69 4.45 0.60
C LEU A 31 6.61 3.56 1.85
N SER A 32 5.55 3.70 2.63
CA SER A 32 5.30 2.83 3.77
C SER A 32 5.00 1.41 3.29
N ARG A 33 5.20 0.41 4.16
CA ARG A 33 4.86 -0.99 3.85
C ARG A 33 3.40 -1.14 3.41
N ALA A 34 2.47 -0.52 4.13
CA ALA A 34 1.05 -0.51 3.79
C ALA A 34 0.79 0.12 2.41
N GLY A 35 1.42 1.28 2.12
CA GLY A 35 1.26 1.93 0.82
C GLY A 35 1.85 1.12 -0.34
N LEU A 36 2.90 0.35 -0.08
CA LEU A 36 3.47 -0.57 -1.06
C LEU A 36 2.54 -1.77 -1.32
N GLU A 37 1.96 -2.35 -0.27
CA GLU A 37 0.96 -3.41 -0.40
C GLU A 37 -0.27 -2.94 -1.18
N ASP A 38 -0.82 -1.76 -0.88
CA ASP A 38 -1.97 -1.21 -1.60
C ASP A 38 -1.64 -0.98 -3.08
N LYS A 39 -0.40 -0.60 -3.39
CA LYS A 39 0.07 -0.43 -4.77
C LYS A 39 0.14 -1.76 -5.51
N PHE A 40 0.68 -2.82 -4.89
CA PHE A 40 0.68 -4.16 -5.49
C PHE A 40 -0.72 -4.72 -5.64
N LEU A 41 -1.62 -4.47 -4.68
CA LEU A 41 -3.01 -4.92 -4.74
C LEU A 41 -3.74 -4.29 -5.91
N SER A 42 -3.60 -2.97 -6.06
CA SER A 42 -4.23 -2.23 -7.16
C SER A 42 -3.69 -2.70 -8.51
N LEU A 43 -2.37 -2.95 -8.61
CA LEU A 43 -1.75 -3.49 -9.83
C LEU A 43 -2.25 -4.90 -10.16
N PHE A 44 -2.34 -5.77 -9.16
CA PHE A 44 -2.83 -7.14 -9.32
C PHE A 44 -4.29 -7.14 -9.81
N LEU A 45 -5.15 -6.38 -9.15
CA LEU A 45 -6.57 -6.27 -9.50
C LEU A 45 -6.79 -5.65 -10.88
N SER A 46 -5.99 -4.65 -11.26
CA SER A 46 -6.06 -4.06 -12.60
C SER A 46 -5.81 -5.09 -13.71
N ASN A 47 -5.03 -6.13 -13.44
CA ASN A 47 -4.76 -7.22 -14.40
C ASN A 47 -5.78 -8.36 -14.29
N GLU A 48 -6.17 -8.74 -13.08
CA GLU A 48 -7.02 -9.93 -12.85
C GLU A 48 -8.52 -9.62 -12.99
N ARG A 49 -8.96 -8.44 -12.54
CA ARG A 49 -10.36 -7.99 -12.56
C ARG A 49 -10.45 -6.49 -12.88
N PRO A 50 -10.15 -6.08 -14.12
CA PRO A 50 -10.19 -4.67 -14.52
C PRO A 50 -11.57 -4.04 -14.29
N GLU A 51 -12.65 -4.81 -14.48
CA GLU A 51 -14.03 -4.38 -14.27
C GLU A 51 -14.28 -3.85 -12.85
N LEU A 52 -13.66 -4.45 -11.83
CA LEU A 52 -13.80 -3.98 -10.43
C LEU A 52 -13.08 -2.66 -10.20
N GLU A 53 -11.91 -2.46 -10.84
CA GLU A 53 -11.16 -1.21 -10.71
C GLU A 53 -11.86 -0.07 -11.47
N ASP A 54 -12.41 -0.35 -12.65
CA ASP A 54 -13.23 0.59 -13.42
C ASP A 54 -14.50 0.99 -12.63
N GLN A 55 -15.20 0.02 -12.04
CA GLN A 55 -16.38 0.29 -11.22
C GLN A 55 -16.02 1.14 -9.99
N LYS A 56 -14.91 0.83 -9.32
CA LYS A 56 -14.42 1.63 -8.18
C LYS A 56 -14.08 3.05 -8.60
N GLN A 57 -13.41 3.23 -9.74
CA GLN A 57 -13.08 4.56 -10.26
C GLN A 57 -14.35 5.35 -10.61
N MET A 58 -15.34 4.70 -11.22
CA MET A 58 -16.64 5.31 -11.51
C MET A 58 -17.35 5.78 -10.23
N LEU A 59 -17.40 4.91 -9.21
CA LEU A 59 -18.01 5.23 -7.91
C LEU A 59 -17.27 6.38 -7.21
N MET A 60 -15.94 6.42 -7.28
CA MET A 60 -15.13 7.51 -6.71
C MET A 60 -15.46 8.85 -7.37
N VAL A 61 -15.58 8.89 -8.70
CA VAL A 61 -15.96 10.12 -9.43
C VAL A 61 -17.38 10.55 -9.09
N GLN A 62 -18.32 9.60 -9.03
CA GLN A 62 -19.71 9.88 -8.67
C GLN A 62 -19.83 10.38 -7.22
N SER A 63 -19.10 9.78 -6.29
CA SER A 63 -19.00 10.18 -4.89
C SER A 63 -18.47 11.61 -4.75
N ALA A 64 -17.39 11.94 -5.48
CA ALA A 64 -16.83 13.28 -5.51
C ALA A 64 -17.81 14.31 -6.10
N SER A 65 -18.50 13.96 -7.20
CA SER A 65 -19.52 14.80 -7.82
C SER A 65 -20.69 15.07 -6.87
N ASN A 66 -21.18 14.04 -6.16
CA ASN A 66 -22.26 14.18 -5.19
C ASN A 66 -21.85 15.09 -4.01
N GLN A 67 -20.63 14.92 -3.48
CA GLN A 67 -20.10 15.78 -2.42
C GLN A 67 -19.97 17.23 -2.88
N CYS A 68 -19.55 17.46 -4.13
CA CYS A 68 -19.52 18.80 -4.71
C CYS A 68 -20.92 19.41 -4.78
N GLN A 69 -21.92 18.66 -5.25
CA GLN A 69 -23.30 19.13 -5.33
C GLN A 69 -23.89 19.48 -3.97
N ILE A 70 -23.60 18.68 -2.93
CA ILE A 70 -24.03 18.98 -1.56
C ILE A 70 -23.40 20.30 -1.09
N ARG A 71 -22.08 20.46 -1.26
CA ARG A 71 -21.39 21.70 -0.89
C ARG A 71 -21.93 22.91 -1.65
N ASP A 72 -22.17 22.79 -2.95
CA ASP A 72 -22.68 23.89 -3.77
C ASP A 72 -24.12 24.28 -3.36
N LEU A 73 -24.93 23.31 -2.92
CA LEU A 73 -26.25 23.58 -2.34
C LEU A 73 -26.13 24.32 -0.99
N GLU A 74 -25.22 23.89 -0.12
CA GLU A 74 -24.93 24.55 1.16
C GLU A 74 -24.45 25.99 0.95
N ASP A 75 -23.49 26.21 0.06
CA ASP A 75 -22.96 27.52 -0.29
C ASP A 75 -24.05 28.42 -0.86
N ARG A 76 -24.98 27.88 -1.65
CA ARG A 76 -26.12 28.64 -2.18
C ARG A 76 -27.10 29.06 -1.10
N ILE A 77 -27.36 28.21 -0.10
CA ILE A 77 -28.18 28.57 1.07
C ILE A 77 -27.48 29.68 1.87
N LEU A 78 -26.19 29.53 2.15
CA LEU A 78 -25.39 30.54 2.86
C LEU A 78 -25.37 31.87 2.09
N TYR A 79 -25.26 31.82 0.76
CA TYR A 79 -25.33 33.00 -0.08
C TYR A 79 -26.68 33.70 0.08
N VAL A 80 -27.82 32.99 -0.06
CA VAL A 80 -29.15 33.61 0.09
C VAL A 80 -29.34 34.21 1.50
N LEU A 81 -28.88 33.52 2.55
CA LEU A 81 -28.93 34.02 3.93
C LEU A 81 -28.05 35.26 4.16
N SER A 82 -26.89 35.35 3.51
CA SER A 82 -25.98 36.49 3.64
C SER A 82 -26.36 37.68 2.76
N SER A 83 -27.04 37.42 1.64
CA SER A 83 -27.51 38.42 0.67
C SER A 83 -28.70 39.21 1.21
N SER A 84 -29.50 38.62 2.10
CA SER A 84 -30.54 39.34 2.84
C SER A 84 -29.90 40.24 3.91
N ARG A 85 -29.46 41.44 3.50
CA ARG A 85 -29.07 42.52 4.43
C ARG A 85 -30.30 43.37 4.77
N GLY A 86 -30.99 43.02 5.85
CA GLY A 86 -32.21 43.68 6.34
C GLY A 86 -33.14 42.70 7.05
N ASN A 87 -34.23 43.16 7.68
CA ASN A 87 -35.20 42.29 8.35
C ASN A 87 -35.78 41.28 7.35
N ILE A 88 -35.32 40.03 7.40
CA ILE A 88 -35.68 38.97 6.43
C ILE A 88 -37.19 38.68 6.42
N LEU A 89 -37.91 39.10 7.47
CA LEU A 89 -39.35 39.00 7.60
C LEU A 89 -40.11 40.05 6.77
N GLU A 90 -39.46 41.13 6.33
CA GLU A 90 -40.09 42.20 5.54
C GLU A 90 -39.98 41.98 4.03
N ASP A 91 -39.01 41.18 3.58
CA ASP A 91 -38.87 40.82 2.16
C ASP A 91 -39.64 39.52 1.87
N GLU A 92 -40.91 39.70 1.49
CA GLU A 92 -41.85 38.63 1.13
C GLU A 92 -41.32 37.77 -0.04
N THR A 93 -40.47 38.35 -0.89
CA THR A 93 -39.86 37.64 -2.02
C THR A 93 -38.68 36.78 -1.56
N ALA A 94 -37.84 37.30 -0.66
CA ALA A 94 -36.73 36.54 -0.08
C ALA A 94 -37.24 35.36 0.77
N THR A 95 -38.30 35.54 1.56
CA THR A 95 -38.89 34.46 2.37
C THR A 95 -39.55 33.37 1.52
N LYS A 96 -40.30 33.70 0.46
CA LYS A 96 -40.82 32.70 -0.49
C LYS A 96 -39.71 31.95 -1.23
N THR A 97 -38.67 32.66 -1.65
CA THR A 97 -37.53 32.06 -2.36
C THR A 97 -36.71 31.17 -1.41
N LEU A 98 -36.56 31.56 -0.15
CA LEU A 98 -35.94 30.72 0.89
C LEU A 98 -36.76 29.49 1.22
N TYR A 99 -38.08 29.59 1.41
CA TYR A 99 -38.91 28.43 1.72
C TYR A 99 -38.94 27.41 0.57
N SER A 100 -39.08 27.90 -0.67
CA SER A 100 -39.02 27.04 -1.87
C SER A 100 -37.63 26.46 -2.11
N SER A 101 -36.57 27.26 -1.94
CA SER A 101 -35.18 26.80 -2.04
C SER A 101 -34.81 25.82 -0.93
N LYS A 102 -35.32 26.00 0.29
CA LYS A 102 -35.10 25.08 1.41
C LYS A 102 -35.82 23.75 1.20
N GLY A 103 -37.07 23.78 0.71
CA GLY A 103 -37.80 22.56 0.35
C GLY A 103 -37.14 21.80 -0.80
N LEU A 104 -36.79 22.49 -1.89
CA LEU A 104 -36.12 21.88 -3.05
C LEU A 104 -34.71 21.39 -2.70
N SER A 105 -33.94 22.17 -1.94
CA SER A 105 -32.61 21.77 -1.47
C SER A 105 -32.70 20.60 -0.50
N TYR A 106 -33.70 20.55 0.38
CA TYR A 106 -33.89 19.42 1.29
C TYR A 106 -34.23 18.14 0.52
N ILE A 107 -35.17 18.21 -0.43
CA ILE A 107 -35.54 17.06 -1.28
C ILE A 107 -34.35 16.61 -2.13
N THR A 108 -33.60 17.55 -2.72
CA THR A 108 -32.43 17.25 -3.57
C THR A 108 -31.27 16.69 -2.73
N SER A 109 -30.99 17.28 -1.58
CA SER A 109 -29.95 16.82 -0.65
C SER A 109 -30.27 15.45 -0.08
N GLU A 110 -31.54 15.17 0.27
CA GLU A 110 -31.96 13.86 0.75
C GLU A 110 -31.80 12.82 -0.38
N GLY A 111 -32.20 13.15 -1.62
CA GLY A 111 -31.99 12.28 -2.77
C GLY A 111 -30.52 11.99 -3.08
N ILE A 112 -29.64 12.99 -2.97
CA ILE A 112 -28.19 12.81 -3.14
C ILE A 112 -27.61 12.00 -1.97
N SER A 113 -28.07 12.23 -0.74
CA SER A 113 -27.64 11.49 0.46
C SER A 113 -27.98 10.01 0.36
N VAL A 114 -29.16 9.65 -0.13
CA VAL A 114 -29.54 8.25 -0.39
C VAL A 114 -28.60 7.62 -1.42
N LYS A 115 -28.35 8.28 -2.56
CA LYS A 115 -27.39 7.81 -3.57
C LYS A 115 -25.98 7.66 -3.00
N GLN A 116 -25.56 8.58 -2.13
CA GLN A 116 -24.26 8.52 -1.49
C GLN A 116 -24.14 7.32 -0.56
N LYS A 117 -25.20 6.96 0.17
CA LYS A 117 -25.24 5.75 1.00
C LYS A 117 -25.16 4.47 0.15
N GLU A 118 -25.82 4.45 -1.01
CA GLU A 118 -25.73 3.32 -1.95
C GLU A 118 -24.31 3.15 -2.50
N ILE A 119 -23.66 4.26 -2.89
CA ILE A 119 -22.26 4.26 -3.32
C ILE A 119 -21.34 3.72 -2.22
N GLN A 120 -21.49 4.22 -0.99
CA GLN A 120 -20.68 3.75 0.15
C GLN A 120 -20.86 2.25 0.41
N LYS A 121 -22.08 1.73 0.29
CA LYS A 121 -22.33 0.30 0.42
C LYS A 121 -21.62 -0.49 -0.69
N SER A 122 -21.69 -0.02 -1.93
CA SER A 122 -21.00 -0.66 -3.05
C SER A 122 -19.49 -0.58 -2.93
N GLU A 123 -18.93 0.54 -2.44
CA GLU A 123 -17.51 0.68 -2.13
C GLU A 123 -17.05 -0.34 -1.07
N GLN A 124 -17.84 -0.53 -0.02
CA GLN A 124 -17.55 -1.55 1.01
C GLN A 124 -17.56 -2.98 0.45
N GLU A 125 -18.52 -3.30 -0.42
CA GLU A 125 -18.59 -4.61 -1.08
C GLU A 125 -17.37 -4.83 -1.99
N ILE A 126 -16.96 -3.81 -2.74
CA ILE A 126 -15.75 -3.84 -3.56
C ILE A 126 -14.52 -4.05 -2.66
N ASP A 127 -14.37 -3.27 -1.59
CA ASP A 127 -13.21 -3.37 -0.70
C ASP A 127 -13.14 -4.75 -0.01
N GLN A 128 -14.28 -5.38 0.32
CA GLN A 128 -14.29 -6.77 0.82
C GLN A 128 -13.72 -7.74 -0.21
N VAL A 129 -14.10 -7.60 -1.48
CA VAL A 129 -13.54 -8.43 -2.56
C VAL A 129 -12.04 -8.15 -2.73
N ARG A 130 -11.60 -6.90 -2.62
CA ARG A 130 -10.18 -6.53 -2.71
C ARG A 130 -9.37 -7.17 -1.58
N GLU A 131 -9.92 -7.22 -0.36
CA GLU A 131 -9.24 -7.81 0.79
C GLU A 131 -9.00 -9.32 0.61
N SER A 132 -9.83 -10.02 -0.17
CA SER A 132 -9.58 -11.44 -0.50
C SER A 132 -8.27 -11.68 -1.26
N TYR A 133 -7.74 -10.66 -1.95
CA TYR A 133 -6.46 -10.71 -2.67
C TYR A 133 -5.29 -10.07 -1.91
N ARG A 134 -5.52 -9.58 -0.68
CA ARG A 134 -4.49 -8.88 0.13
C ARG A 134 -3.22 -9.73 0.31
N SER A 135 -3.37 -11.04 0.44
CA SER A 135 -2.27 -11.98 0.67
C SER A 135 -1.20 -11.95 -0.44
N VAL A 136 -1.59 -11.81 -1.72
CA VAL A 136 -0.64 -11.66 -2.85
C VAL A 136 0.21 -10.41 -2.68
N SER A 137 -0.43 -9.32 -2.27
CA SER A 137 0.21 -8.01 -2.16
C SER A 137 1.15 -7.95 -0.96
N SER A 138 0.75 -8.56 0.17
CA SER A 138 1.59 -8.75 1.35
C SER A 138 2.82 -9.61 1.04
N HIS A 139 2.65 -10.66 0.23
CA HIS A 139 3.75 -11.47 -0.26
C HIS A 139 4.73 -10.65 -1.12
N ALA A 140 4.24 -9.96 -2.15
CA ALA A 140 5.08 -9.11 -3.00
C ALA A 140 5.81 -8.00 -2.23
N ALA A 141 5.14 -7.35 -1.27
CA ALA A 141 5.74 -6.33 -0.41
C ALA A 141 6.84 -6.90 0.50
N SER A 142 6.65 -8.10 1.03
CA SER A 142 7.65 -8.79 1.85
C SER A 142 8.92 -9.11 1.04
N LEU A 143 8.75 -9.58 -0.21
CA LEU A 143 9.86 -9.85 -1.12
C LEU A 143 10.60 -8.56 -1.52
N TYR A 144 9.88 -7.48 -1.85
CA TYR A 144 10.50 -6.19 -2.17
C TYR A 144 11.31 -5.63 -0.99
N SER A 145 10.78 -5.71 0.23
CA SER A 145 11.50 -5.30 1.44
C SER A 145 12.78 -6.12 1.65
N CYS A 146 12.73 -7.43 1.42
CA CYS A 146 13.91 -8.31 1.48
C CYS A 146 15.00 -7.88 0.48
N ILE A 147 14.61 -7.53 -0.74
CA ILE A 147 15.54 -7.07 -1.78
C ILE A 147 16.13 -5.70 -1.42
N GLY A 148 15.34 -4.81 -0.84
CA GLY A 148 15.82 -3.52 -0.35
C GLY A 148 16.95 -3.65 0.68
N GLN A 149 16.92 -4.71 1.50
CA GLN A 149 17.95 -4.98 2.50
C GLN A 149 19.28 -5.48 1.89
N LEU A 150 19.29 -5.98 0.65
CA LEU A 150 20.52 -6.41 -0.03
C LEU A 150 21.54 -5.28 -0.19
N ARG A 151 21.06 -4.02 -0.21
CA ARG A 151 21.93 -2.84 -0.26
C ARG A 151 22.86 -2.73 0.95
N HIS A 152 22.49 -3.29 2.09
CA HIS A 152 23.34 -3.35 3.28
C HIS A 152 24.51 -4.33 3.11
N LEU A 153 24.34 -5.38 2.30
CA LEU A 153 25.43 -6.31 1.96
C LEU A 153 26.38 -5.67 0.95
N ASN A 154 25.82 -5.11 -0.13
CA ASN A 154 26.60 -4.40 -1.13
C ASN A 154 25.79 -3.25 -1.70
N LYS A 155 26.37 -2.03 -1.67
CA LYS A 155 25.72 -0.81 -2.18
C LYS A 155 25.33 -0.90 -3.67
N VAL A 156 25.95 -1.79 -4.44
CA VAL A 156 25.63 -2.05 -5.86
C VAL A 156 24.29 -2.77 -6.04
N TYR A 157 23.81 -3.52 -5.03
CA TYR A 157 22.54 -4.24 -5.08
C TYR A 157 21.36 -3.31 -4.83
N GLN A 158 21.09 -2.45 -5.81
CA GLN A 158 19.98 -1.52 -5.78
C GLN A 158 19.05 -1.79 -6.96
N PHE A 159 17.81 -2.16 -6.64
CA PHE A 159 16.77 -2.42 -7.62
C PHE A 159 15.71 -1.34 -7.53
N SER A 160 15.19 -0.91 -8.69
CA SER A 160 14.16 0.13 -8.74
C SER A 160 12.76 -0.44 -8.56
N LEU A 161 11.88 0.30 -7.89
CA LEU A 161 10.47 -0.08 -7.75
C LEU A 161 9.76 -0.26 -9.11
N PRO A 162 9.96 0.60 -10.13
CA PRO A 162 9.31 0.40 -11.44
C PRO A 162 9.71 -0.90 -12.12
N TRP A 163 10.99 -1.30 -12.03
CA TRP A 163 11.44 -2.59 -12.55
C TRP A 163 10.75 -3.75 -11.83
N PHE A 164 10.67 -3.69 -10.50
CA PHE A 164 10.01 -4.72 -9.70
C PHE A 164 8.51 -4.83 -10.03
N LEU A 165 7.82 -3.69 -10.18
CA LEU A 165 6.41 -3.65 -10.59
C LEU A 165 6.20 -4.27 -11.97
N SER A 166 7.06 -3.97 -12.94
CA SER A 166 7.00 -4.58 -14.27
C SER A 166 7.21 -6.09 -14.21
N LEU A 167 8.18 -6.55 -13.41
CA LEU A 167 8.42 -7.98 -13.21
C LEU A 167 7.20 -8.68 -12.58
N PHE A 168 6.56 -8.02 -11.61
CA PHE A 168 5.35 -8.52 -10.96
C PHE A 168 4.18 -8.61 -11.94
N THR A 169 3.92 -7.58 -12.75
CA THR A 169 2.90 -7.64 -13.82
C THR A 169 3.16 -8.79 -14.79
N ASN A 170 4.40 -8.93 -15.27
CA ASN A 170 4.76 -10.01 -16.19
C ASN A 170 4.53 -11.39 -15.57
N ALA A 171 4.86 -11.56 -14.28
CA ALA A 171 4.63 -12.80 -13.56
C ALA A 171 3.13 -13.13 -13.39
N ILE A 172 2.28 -12.13 -13.17
CA ILE A 172 0.82 -12.33 -13.09
C ILE A 172 0.29 -12.86 -14.42
N VAL A 173 0.70 -12.25 -15.53
CA VAL A 173 0.28 -12.63 -16.89
C VAL A 173 0.81 -14.02 -17.28
N ALA A 174 2.05 -14.35 -16.91
CA ALA A 174 2.68 -15.63 -17.24
C ALA A 174 2.26 -16.80 -16.33
N SER A 175 1.66 -16.51 -15.18
CA SER A 175 1.24 -17.54 -14.21
C SER A 175 -0.05 -18.26 -14.62
N GLN A 176 -0.24 -19.48 -14.11
CA GLN A 176 -1.39 -20.32 -14.42
C GLN A 176 -2.71 -19.75 -13.88
N THR A 177 -3.72 -19.64 -14.75
CA THR A 177 -5.07 -19.19 -14.38
C THR A 177 -5.86 -20.29 -13.67
N SER A 178 -6.67 -19.93 -12.67
CA SER A 178 -7.56 -20.85 -11.95
C SER A 178 -8.90 -20.18 -11.61
N LEU A 179 -9.93 -20.99 -11.39
CA LEU A 179 -11.27 -20.51 -11.02
C LEU A 179 -11.38 -20.17 -9.52
N SER A 180 -10.58 -20.84 -8.68
CA SER A 180 -10.50 -20.56 -7.25
C SER A 180 -9.51 -19.42 -6.98
N ILE A 181 -9.96 -18.41 -6.22
CA ILE A 181 -9.15 -17.27 -5.79
C ILE A 181 -7.94 -17.76 -4.99
N SER A 182 -8.14 -18.66 -4.03
CA SER A 182 -7.07 -19.16 -3.17
C SER A 182 -5.98 -19.89 -3.95
N GLU A 183 -6.36 -20.70 -4.95
CA GLU A 183 -5.38 -21.39 -5.81
C GLU A 183 -4.64 -20.40 -6.72
N ARG A 184 -5.35 -19.40 -7.26
CA ARG A 184 -4.78 -18.38 -8.13
C ARG A 184 -3.66 -17.62 -7.42
N ILE A 185 -3.92 -17.25 -6.17
CA ILE A 185 -2.98 -16.56 -5.28
C ILE A 185 -1.71 -17.39 -5.10
N VAL A 186 -1.83 -18.70 -4.87
CA VAL A 186 -0.67 -19.60 -4.72
C VAL A 186 0.13 -19.68 -6.01
N TYR A 187 -0.51 -19.89 -7.15
CA TYR A 187 0.19 -19.96 -8.44
C TYR A 187 0.94 -18.69 -8.80
N VAL A 188 0.32 -17.53 -8.57
CA VAL A 188 0.95 -16.22 -8.80
C VAL A 188 2.15 -16.04 -7.86
N ASN A 189 2.00 -16.31 -6.57
CA ASN A 189 3.06 -16.15 -5.58
C ASN A 189 4.26 -17.06 -5.87
N GLU A 190 4.02 -18.33 -6.19
CA GLU A 190 5.09 -19.27 -6.55
C GLU A 190 5.82 -18.88 -7.83
N HIS A 191 5.07 -18.54 -8.88
CA HIS A 191 5.64 -18.13 -10.16
C HIS A 191 6.43 -16.83 -10.02
N PHE A 192 5.89 -15.85 -9.30
CA PHE A 192 6.55 -14.58 -9.04
C PHE A 192 7.83 -14.77 -8.22
N THR A 193 7.78 -15.53 -7.12
CA THR A 193 8.95 -15.82 -6.29
C THR A 193 10.07 -16.45 -7.10
N ARG A 194 9.76 -17.43 -7.96
CA ARG A 194 10.74 -18.10 -8.82
C ARG A 194 11.34 -17.14 -9.85
N THR A 195 10.50 -16.34 -10.50
CA THR A 195 10.93 -15.38 -11.52
C THR A 195 11.81 -14.28 -10.92
N LEU A 196 11.43 -13.79 -9.75
CA LEU A 196 12.17 -12.80 -8.99
C LEU A 196 13.52 -13.34 -8.52
N HIS A 197 13.53 -14.55 -7.95
CA HIS A 197 14.75 -15.24 -7.54
C HIS A 197 15.73 -15.36 -8.70
N HIS A 198 15.27 -15.88 -9.84
CA HIS A 198 16.11 -16.04 -11.02
C HIS A 198 16.67 -14.70 -11.50
N SER A 199 15.80 -13.69 -11.67
CA SER A 199 16.19 -12.37 -12.17
C SER A 199 17.26 -11.71 -11.29
N ILE A 200 17.15 -11.88 -9.97
CA ILE A 200 18.08 -11.28 -9.00
C ILE A 200 19.37 -12.10 -8.90
N CYS A 201 19.29 -13.43 -8.87
CA CYS A 201 20.49 -14.28 -8.87
C CYS A 201 21.41 -14.04 -10.08
N TRP A 202 20.84 -13.68 -11.24
CA TRP A 202 21.63 -13.25 -12.40
C TRP A 202 22.41 -11.95 -12.17
N ALA A 203 21.88 -11.05 -11.35
CA ALA A 203 22.49 -9.76 -11.02
C ALA A 203 23.47 -9.83 -9.82
N LEU A 204 23.39 -10.86 -8.97
CA LEU A 204 24.24 -11.01 -7.79
C LEU A 204 25.55 -11.75 -8.07
N PHE A 205 26.60 -11.38 -7.32
CA PHE A 205 27.84 -12.16 -7.24
C PHE A 205 27.58 -13.55 -6.65
N ASN A 206 28.37 -14.55 -7.05
CA ASN A 206 28.19 -15.94 -6.64
C ASN A 206 28.16 -16.15 -5.11
N VAL A 207 28.95 -15.37 -4.37
CA VAL A 207 29.05 -15.46 -2.91
C VAL A 207 27.71 -15.11 -2.24
N ASP A 208 26.98 -14.13 -2.79
CA ASP A 208 25.76 -13.61 -2.17
C ASP A 208 24.49 -14.38 -2.60
N ARG A 209 24.57 -15.22 -3.65
CA ARG A 209 23.40 -15.95 -4.20
C ARG A 209 22.76 -16.89 -3.19
N GLN A 210 23.57 -17.61 -2.42
CA GLN A 210 23.08 -18.57 -1.45
C GLN A 210 22.41 -17.86 -0.27
N LEU A 211 23.04 -16.81 0.25
CA LEU A 211 22.47 -15.96 1.29
C LEU A 211 21.14 -15.36 0.84
N PHE A 212 21.09 -14.77 -0.36
CA PHE A 212 19.86 -14.22 -0.92
C PHE A 212 18.76 -15.27 -1.04
N THR A 213 19.07 -16.48 -1.51
CA THR A 213 18.08 -17.57 -1.63
C THR A 213 17.44 -17.90 -0.29
N VAL A 214 18.25 -17.97 0.77
CA VAL A 214 17.77 -18.23 2.13
C VAL A 214 16.93 -17.06 2.65
N LEU A 215 17.38 -15.82 2.48
CA LEU A 215 16.63 -14.62 2.88
C LEU A 215 15.28 -14.51 2.15
N LEU A 216 15.26 -14.81 0.86
CA LEU A 216 14.04 -14.79 0.05
C LEU A 216 13.05 -15.87 0.50
N ALA A 217 13.54 -17.08 0.82
CA ALA A 217 12.72 -18.15 1.36
C ALA A 217 12.10 -17.75 2.70
N PHE A 218 12.86 -17.12 3.60
CA PHE A 218 12.31 -16.60 4.85
C PHE A 218 11.29 -15.48 4.61
N ALA A 219 11.55 -14.57 3.68
CA ALA A 219 10.60 -13.50 3.33
C ALA A 219 9.27 -14.08 2.79
N ALA A 220 9.34 -15.11 1.94
CA ALA A 220 8.17 -15.82 1.45
C ALA A 220 7.40 -16.53 2.59
N LEU A 221 8.10 -17.23 3.48
CA LEU A 221 7.49 -17.93 4.63
C LEU A 221 6.82 -16.98 5.63
N ARG A 222 7.39 -15.78 5.83
CA ARG A 222 6.79 -14.75 6.70
C ARG A 222 5.46 -14.26 6.15
N SER A 223 5.31 -14.17 4.83
CA SER A 223 4.06 -13.73 4.22
C SER A 223 2.92 -14.75 4.35
N THR A 224 3.24 -16.04 4.44
CA THR A 224 2.26 -17.12 4.60
C THR A 224 1.92 -17.41 6.07
N SER A 225 2.32 -16.54 7.01
CA SER A 225 2.05 -16.63 8.46
C SER A 225 2.56 -17.88 9.20
N ASN A 226 3.37 -18.71 8.54
CA ASN A 226 3.79 -20.01 9.10
C ASN A 226 5.03 -19.93 10.02
N VAL A 227 5.70 -18.78 10.09
CA VAL A 227 6.93 -18.65 10.88
C VAL A 227 6.87 -17.39 11.74
N GLN A 228 6.92 -17.58 13.06
CA GLN A 228 7.01 -16.49 14.02
C GLN A 228 8.39 -15.81 13.90
N GLN A 229 8.42 -14.49 14.01
CA GLN A 229 9.65 -13.71 13.95
C GLN A 229 10.67 -14.17 14.99
N GLU A 230 10.21 -14.60 16.17
CA GLU A 230 11.05 -15.17 17.22
C GLU A 230 11.84 -16.41 16.77
N THR A 231 11.24 -17.27 15.94
CA THR A 231 11.94 -18.45 15.41
C THR A 231 13.09 -18.04 14.49
N ILE A 232 12.88 -16.98 13.70
CA ILE A 232 13.90 -16.42 12.81
C ILE A 232 15.00 -15.75 13.65
N ASP A 233 14.63 -14.99 14.67
CA ASP A 233 15.57 -14.32 15.57
C ASP A 233 16.44 -15.34 16.32
N ARG A 234 15.89 -16.51 16.69
CA ARG A 234 16.66 -17.62 17.28
C ARG A 234 17.68 -18.25 16.32
N LEU A 235 17.48 -18.15 15.00
CA LEU A 235 18.47 -18.63 14.03
C LEU A 235 19.66 -17.66 13.90
N TYR A 236 19.41 -16.36 14.08
CA TYR A 236 20.45 -15.33 14.07
C TYR A 236 21.11 -15.12 15.43
N ALA A 237 20.45 -15.50 16.51
CA ALA A 237 21.01 -15.43 17.85
C ALA A 237 22.26 -16.31 17.93
N GLU A 238 23.37 -15.71 18.34
CA GLU A 238 24.49 -16.47 18.88
C GLU A 238 23.92 -17.30 20.03
N LYS A 239 23.95 -18.63 19.90
CA LYS A 239 23.58 -19.49 21.02
C LYS A 239 24.52 -19.14 22.16
N PRO A 240 24.02 -18.76 23.35
CA PRO A 240 24.89 -18.57 24.49
C PRO A 240 25.67 -19.86 24.67
N LEU A 241 26.99 -19.75 24.79
CA LEU A 241 27.85 -20.89 25.10
C LEU A 241 27.22 -21.61 26.30
N PRO A 242 27.09 -22.95 26.25
CA PRO A 242 26.55 -23.67 27.39
C PRO A 242 27.39 -23.32 28.63
N PRO A 243 26.77 -23.28 29.83
CA PRO A 243 27.48 -22.95 31.05
C PRO A 243 28.75 -23.79 31.18
N SER A 244 29.82 -23.25 31.77
CA SER A 244 31.12 -23.94 31.87
C SER A 244 31.08 -25.32 32.57
N HIS A 245 29.98 -25.64 33.26
CA HIS A 245 29.73 -26.92 33.91
C HIS A 245 28.84 -27.88 33.09
N TRP A 246 28.40 -27.48 31.90
CA TRP A 246 27.58 -28.33 31.03
C TRP A 246 28.48 -29.39 30.39
N ILE A 247 28.25 -30.64 30.78
CA ILE A 247 28.90 -31.79 30.15
C ILE A 247 27.97 -32.26 29.04
N GLY A 248 28.29 -31.87 27.81
CA GLY A 248 27.59 -32.37 26.64
C GLY A 248 27.72 -33.88 26.49
N PRO A 249 26.83 -34.53 25.71
CA PRO A 249 27.03 -35.91 25.29
C PRO A 249 28.41 -36.10 24.65
N SER A 250 29.05 -37.25 24.85
CA SER A 250 30.43 -37.54 24.42
C SER A 250 30.69 -37.47 22.90
N TRP A 251 29.65 -37.28 22.10
CA TRP A 251 29.70 -37.12 20.64
C TRP A 251 29.58 -35.67 20.17
N ILE A 252 29.44 -34.70 21.08
CA ILE A 252 29.49 -33.26 20.78
C ILE A 252 30.88 -32.77 21.18
N ASP A 253 31.64 -32.29 20.20
CA ASP A 253 32.94 -31.68 20.46
C ASP A 253 32.75 -30.38 21.26
N ASN A 254 33.41 -30.27 22.42
CA ASN A 254 33.39 -29.07 23.27
C ASN A 254 34.17 -27.87 22.68
N ASN A 255 34.64 -27.98 21.44
CA ASN A 255 35.39 -26.94 20.72
C ASN A 255 34.60 -26.48 19.49
N SER A 256 33.66 -25.57 19.69
CA SER A 256 33.12 -24.70 18.63
C SER A 256 32.77 -23.35 19.22
#